data_AF-A0A7X9EKI5-F1
#
_entry.id   AF-A0A7X9EKI5-F1
#
_cell.length_a   1.000
_cell.length_b   1.000
_cell.length_c   1.000
_cell.angle_alpha   90.00
_cell.angle_beta   90.00
_cell.angle_gamma   90.00
#
_symmetry.space_group_name_H-M   'P 1'
#
loop_
_entity.id
_entity.type
_entity.pdbx_description
1 polymer ?
#
loop_
_entity_poly.entity_id
_entity_poly.type
_entity_poly.pdbx_seq_one_letter_code
_entity_poly.pdbx_strand_id
1 'polypeptide(L)'
;MNRPKIATERTLLLMKPDVLQRQIVGEIISRFERKGFKIIGMKMLNATREQVGEHYIDEESYLIETGEKAKKGAEARGEDVKNWNSLERGKIIRQRNIDYLTCG
;
A
#
# COMPACT_ATOMS: atom_id res chain seq x y z
N MET A 1 16.64 -24.57 22.97
CA MET A 1 15.87 -24.69 21.70
C MET A 1 16.64 -23.96 20.61
N ASN A 2 16.98 -24.62 19.50
CA ASN A 2 17.58 -23.94 18.35
C ASN A 2 16.52 -23.07 17.66
N ARG A 3 16.78 -21.76 17.58
CA ARG A 3 15.90 -20.84 16.86
C ARG A 3 16.02 -21.16 15.37
N PRO A 4 14.93 -21.50 14.66
CA PRO A 4 15.01 -21.79 13.24
C PRO A 4 15.56 -20.56 12.50
N LYS A 5 16.51 -20.80 11.59
CA LYS A 5 17.14 -19.75 10.78
C LYS A 5 16.04 -18.98 10.04
N ILE A 6 15.88 -17.71 10.37
CA ILE A 6 14.94 -16.82 9.67
C ILE A 6 15.49 -16.62 8.25
N ALA A 7 14.62 -16.72 7.24
CA ALA A 7 14.99 -16.41 5.87
C ALA A 7 15.56 -14.99 5.78
N THR A 8 16.56 -14.80 4.92
CA THR A 8 17.21 -13.50 4.74
C THR A 8 16.21 -12.47 4.21
N GLU A 9 15.36 -12.88 3.27
CA GLU A 9 14.35 -12.03 2.66
C GLU A 9 13.16 -11.82 3.58
N ARG A 10 12.73 -10.55 3.65
CA ARG A 10 11.59 -10.09 4.45
C ARG A 10 10.82 -9.08 3.61
N THR A 11 9.51 -9.06 3.80
CA THR A 11 8.64 -8.08 3.16
C THR A 11 7.64 -7.55 4.17
N LEU A 12 7.13 -6.35 3.91
CA LEU A 12 6.11 -5.68 4.72
C LEU A 12 4.73 -5.90 4.10
N LEU A 13 3.78 -6.35 4.91
CA LEU A 13 2.36 -6.39 4.55
C LEU A 13 1.61 -5.32 5.33
N LEU A 14 0.87 -4.46 4.64
CA LEU A 14 -0.02 -3.48 5.25
C LEU A 14 -1.47 -3.90 5.02
N MET A 15 -2.20 -4.13 6.11
CA MET A 15 -3.65 -4.30 6.09
C MET A 15 -4.29 -2.93 6.32
N LYS A 16 -5.00 -2.44 5.31
CA LYS A 16 -5.62 -1.11 5.30
C LYS A 16 -6.89 -1.06 6.18
N PRO A 17 -7.44 0.12 6.52
CA PRO A 17 -8.57 0.23 7.44
C PRO A 17 -9.82 -0.58 7.04
N ASP A 18 -10.08 -0.74 5.75
CA ASP A 18 -11.20 -1.53 5.23
C ASP A 18 -11.09 -3.02 5.59
N VAL A 19 -9.88 -3.57 5.69
CA VAL A 19 -9.63 -4.96 6.11
C VAL A 19 -10.14 -5.19 7.54
N LEU A 20 -9.92 -4.21 8.42
CA LEU A 20 -10.39 -4.25 9.80
C LEU A 20 -11.91 -4.08 9.85
N GLN A 21 -12.45 -3.09 9.12
CA GLN A 21 -13.90 -2.84 9.04
C GLN A 21 -14.68 -4.08 8.54
N ARG A 22 -14.09 -4.82 7.60
CA ARG A 22 -14.67 -6.05 7.06
C ARG A 22 -14.39 -7.30 7.89
N GLN A 23 -13.61 -7.18 8.98
CA GLN A 23 -13.28 -8.27 9.89
C GLN A 23 -12.59 -9.47 9.21
N ILE A 24 -11.76 -9.24 8.18
CA ILE A 24 -11.11 -10.29 7.38
C ILE A 24 -9.60 -10.47 7.67
N VAL A 25 -9.08 -9.87 8.75
CA VAL A 25 -7.66 -9.95 9.15
C VAL A 25 -7.18 -11.40 9.27
N GLY A 26 -7.95 -12.24 9.97
CA GLY A 26 -7.59 -13.65 10.20
C GLY A 26 -7.48 -14.45 8.89
N GLU A 27 -8.42 -14.26 7.96
CA GLU A 27 -8.41 -14.93 6.65
C GLU A 27 -7.16 -14.57 5.85
N ILE A 28 -6.74 -13.30 5.87
CA ILE A 28 -5.51 -12.86 5.19
C ILE A 28 -4.29 -13.54 5.83
N ILE A 29 -4.16 -13.49 7.16
CA ILE A 29 -3.06 -14.13 7.90
C ILE A 29 -2.98 -15.63 7.55
N SER A 30 -4.11 -16.33 7.61
CA SER A 30 -4.18 -17.76 7.32
C SER A 30 -3.75 -18.12 5.90
N ARG A 31 -3.87 -17.21 4.91
CA ARG A 31 -3.34 -17.46 3.55
C ARG A 31 -1.82 -17.45 3.52
N PHE A 32 -1.18 -16.51 4.21
CA PHE A 32 0.28 -16.42 4.28
C PHE A 32 0.88 -17.59 5.05
N GLU A 33 0.29 -17.96 6.19
CA GLU A 33 0.72 -19.10 6.99
C GLU A 33 0.60 -20.42 6.22
N ARG A 34 -0.54 -20.66 5.54
CA ARG A 34 -0.74 -21.85 4.69
C ARG A 34 0.23 -21.94 3.52
N LYS A 35 0.69 -20.79 2.99
CA LYS A 35 1.71 -20.75 1.95
C LYS A 35 3.12 -21.03 2.49
N GLY A 36 3.30 -21.08 3.80
CA GLY A 36 4.57 -21.35 4.49
C GLY A 36 5.35 -20.09 4.86
N PHE A 37 4.75 -18.89 4.73
CA PHE A 37 5.40 -17.67 5.20
C PHE A 37 5.37 -17.60 6.72
N LYS A 38 6.50 -17.17 7.31
CA LYS A 38 6.62 -16.96 8.74
C LYS A 38 6.36 -15.49 9.07
N ILE A 39 5.32 -15.21 9.85
CA ILE A 39 5.10 -13.88 10.43
C ILE A 39 6.12 -13.69 11.57
N ILE A 40 7.06 -12.75 11.38
CA ILE A 40 8.14 -12.47 12.35
C ILE A 40 7.87 -11.25 13.22
N GLY A 41 6.81 -10.48 12.92
CA GLY A 41 6.38 -9.31 13.66
C GLY A 41 5.04 -8.80 13.14
N MET A 42 4.24 -8.24 14.04
CA MET A 42 2.93 -7.67 13.72
C MET A 42 2.61 -6.56 14.73
N LYS A 43 2.00 -5.47 14.27
CA LYS A 43 1.59 -4.34 15.11
C LYS A 43 0.33 -3.71 14.54
N MET A 44 -0.68 -3.47 15.39
CA MET A 44 -1.83 -2.62 15.07
C MET A 44 -1.46 -1.16 15.37
N LEU A 45 -1.83 -0.27 14.47
CA LEU A 45 -1.42 1.13 14.48
C LEU A 45 -2.56 2.00 13.96
N ASN A 46 -2.85 3.11 14.65
CA ASN A 46 -3.50 4.26 14.03
C ASN A 46 -2.38 5.13 13.47
N ALA A 47 -2.12 5.03 12.16
CA ALA A 47 -1.00 5.71 11.53
C ALA A 47 -1.26 7.22 11.47
N THR A 48 -0.23 8.03 11.75
CA THR A 48 -0.32 9.48 11.54
C THR A 48 -0.11 9.82 10.06
N ARG A 49 -0.55 11.02 9.65
CA ARG A 49 -0.34 11.50 8.27
C ARG A 49 1.13 11.55 7.90
N GLU A 50 1.98 11.92 8.84
CA GLU A 50 3.44 11.99 8.69
C GLU A 50 4.00 10.59 8.42
N GLN A 51 3.63 9.58 9.22
CA GLN A 51 4.09 8.20 9.03
C GLN A 51 3.67 7.63 7.67
N VAL A 52 2.45 7.90 7.21
CA VAL A 52 2.00 7.47 5.89
C VAL A 52 2.68 8.28 4.78
N GLY A 53 2.92 9.56 5.02
CA GLY A 53 3.65 10.46 4.11
C GLY A 53 5.10 10.06 3.90
N GLU A 54 5.76 9.49 4.92
CA GLU A 54 7.10 8.87 4.81
C GLU A 54 7.05 7.56 4.01
N HIS A 55 5.97 6.79 4.13
CA HIS A 55 5.79 5.54 3.39
C HIS A 55 5.56 5.77 1.88
N TYR A 56 4.76 6.78 1.51
CA TYR A 56 4.58 7.20 0.12
C TYR A 56 5.47 8.39 -0.18
N ILE A 57 6.62 8.12 -0.79
CA ILE A 57 7.67 9.10 -1.08
C ILE A 57 7.13 10.27 -1.94
N ASP A 58 7.52 11.50 -1.60
CA ASP A 58 7.10 12.74 -2.30
C ASP A 58 8.12 13.21 -3.34
N GLU A 59 8.77 12.25 -4.02
CA GLU A 59 9.77 12.51 -5.05
C GLU A 59 9.10 12.61 -6.41
N GLU A 60 9.49 13.61 -7.20
CA GLU A 60 8.84 13.92 -8.48
C GLU A 60 8.78 12.71 -9.43
N SER A 61 9.87 11.95 -9.52
CA SER A 61 9.96 10.75 -10.37
C SER A 61 8.95 9.66 -9.96
N TYR A 62 8.79 9.43 -8.66
CA TYR A 62 7.83 8.47 -8.11
C TYR A 62 6.38 8.91 -8.37
N LEU A 63 6.10 10.21 -8.21
CA LEU A 63 4.78 10.78 -8.46
C LEU A 63 4.41 10.68 -9.94
N ILE A 64 5.34 11.01 -10.85
CA ILE A 64 5.13 10.86 -12.29
C ILE A 64 4.86 9.40 -12.64
N GLU A 65 5.68 8.45 -12.16
CA GLU A 65 5.49 7.02 -12.43
C GLU A 65 4.12 6.53 -11.95
N THR A 66 3.69 6.96 -10.77
CA THR A 66 2.37 6.64 -10.22
C THR A 66 1.25 7.22 -11.07
N GLY A 67 1.39 8.46 -11.52
CA GLY A 67 0.45 9.11 -12.43
C GLY A 67 0.33 8.41 -13.79
N GLU A 68 1.46 8.01 -14.39
CA GLU A 68 1.50 7.27 -15.65
C GLU A 68 0.80 5.90 -15.54
N LYS A 69 1.04 5.18 -14.44
CA LYS A 69 0.32 3.91 -14.15
C LYS A 69 -1.19 4.13 -14.07
N ALA A 70 -1.61 5.20 -13.40
CA ALA A 70 -3.03 5.53 -13.29
C ALA A 70 -3.64 5.91 -14.65
N LYS A 71 -2.91 6.69 -15.45
CA LYS A 71 -3.29 7.08 -16.81
C LYS A 71 -3.47 5.87 -17.72
N LYS A 72 -2.46 4.97 -17.77
CA LYS A 72 -2.53 3.71 -18.52
C LYS A 72 -3.72 2.85 -18.10
N GLY A 73 -4.00 2.79 -16.79
CA GLY A 73 -5.17 2.08 -16.27
C GLY A 73 -6.49 2.71 -16.70
N ALA A 74 -6.58 4.04 -16.76
CA ALA A 74 -7.75 4.78 -17.22
C ALA A 74 -7.97 4.63 -18.73
N GLU A 75 -6.91 4.69 -19.54
CA GLU A 75 -6.96 4.41 -20.99
C GLU A 75 -7.49 3.01 -21.27
N ALA A 76 -7.02 2.00 -20.52
CA ALA A 76 -7.50 0.63 -20.64
C ALA A 76 -8.99 0.46 -20.27
N ARG A 77 -9.57 1.39 -19.49
CA ARG A 77 -11.01 1.45 -19.17
C ARG A 77 -11.81 2.31 -20.17
N GLY A 78 -11.16 2.89 -21.18
CA GLY A 78 -11.79 3.76 -22.17
C GLY A 78 -12.07 5.19 -21.67
N GLU A 79 -11.38 5.64 -20.61
CA GLU A 79 -11.51 7.01 -20.11
C GLU A 79 -10.69 8.00 -20.96
N ASP A 80 -11.19 9.23 -21.14
CA ASP A 80 -10.42 10.30 -21.80
C ASP A 80 -9.39 10.89 -20.84
N VAL A 81 -8.11 10.64 -21.15
CA VAL A 81 -6.97 11.10 -20.35
C VAL A 81 -6.11 12.14 -21.07
N LYS A 82 -6.55 12.70 -22.21
CA LYS A 82 -5.73 13.60 -23.03
C LYS A 82 -5.14 14.78 -22.25
N ASN A 83 -5.93 15.32 -21.32
CA ASN A 83 -5.57 16.49 -20.52
C ASN A 83 -4.98 16.12 -19.14
N TRP A 84 -4.63 14.86 -18.90
CA TRP A 84 -4.05 14.45 -17.63
C TRP A 84 -2.56 14.84 -17.56
N ASN A 85 -2.20 15.53 -16.49
CA ASN A 85 -0.82 15.70 -16.07
C ASN A 85 -0.46 14.61 -15.04
N SER A 86 0.58 13.82 -15.33
CA SER A 86 0.96 12.65 -14.53
C SER A 86 1.53 13.04 -13.16
N LEU A 87 2.30 14.13 -13.06
CA LEU A 87 2.79 14.62 -11.78
C LEU A 87 1.63 15.02 -10.86
N GLU A 88 0.70 15.84 -11.37
CA GLU A 88 -0.48 16.26 -10.59
C GLU A 88 -1.36 15.07 -10.22
N ARG A 89 -1.51 14.10 -11.13
CA ARG A 89 -2.25 12.87 -10.82
C ARG A 89 -1.55 12.04 -9.74
N GLY A 90 -0.23 11.95 -9.78
CA GLY A 90 0.60 11.32 -8.75
C GLY A 90 0.41 11.96 -7.37
N LYS A 91 0.48 13.30 -7.30
CA LYS A 91 0.22 14.06 -6.05
C LYS A 91 -1.17 13.77 -5.49
N ILE A 92 -2.20 13.76 -6.34
CA ILE A 92 -3.57 13.44 -5.93
C ILE A 92 -3.68 11.99 -5.40
N ILE A 93 -3.03 11.03 -6.06
CA ILE A 93 -3.02 9.63 -5.61
C ILE A 93 -2.31 9.50 -4.27
N ARG A 94 -1.16 10.15 -4.10
CA ARG A 94 -0.43 10.19 -2.84
C ARG A 94 -1.30 10.73 -1.71
N GLN A 95 -1.96 11.87 -1.93
CA GLN A 95 -2.84 12.46 -0.92
C GLN A 95 -3.99 11.51 -0.56
N ARG A 96 -4.63 10.88 -1.55
CA ARG A 96 -5.68 9.88 -1.31
C ARG A 96 -5.20 8.67 -0.53
N ASN A 97 -3.98 8.20 -0.78
CA ASN A 97 -3.39 7.10 -0.02
C ASN A 97 -3.15 7.48 1.44
N ILE A 98 -2.67 8.71 1.69
CA ILE A 98 -2.52 9.25 3.04
C ILE A 98 -3.89 9.30 3.72
N ASP A 99 -4.86 9.97 3.11
CA ASP A 99 -6.21 10.14 3.67
C ASP A 99 -6.85 8.79 4.01
N TYR A 100 -6.72 7.81 3.10
CA TYR A 100 -7.31 6.49 3.27
C TYR A 100 -6.64 5.66 4.36
N LEU A 101 -5.33 5.75 4.53
CA LEU A 101 -4.63 5.00 5.58
C LEU A 101 -4.76 5.64 6.96
N THR A 102 -5.18 6.91 7.03
CA THR A 102 -5.39 7.65 8.29
C THR A 102 -6.87 7.85 8.65
N CYS A 103 -7.80 7.19 7.96
CA CYS A 103 -9.25 7.40 8.19
C CYS A 103 -9.88 6.48 9.25
N GLY A 104 -9.09 5.62 9.91
CA GLY A 104 -9.55 4.61 10.86
C GLY A 104 -9.03 4.78 12.29
#